data_AF-A0A5C7ZHN9-F1
#
_entry.id   AF-A0A5C7ZHN9-F1
#
_cell.length_a   1.000
_cell.length_b   1.000
_cell.length_c   1.000
_cell.angle_alpha   90.00
_cell.angle_beta   90.00
_cell.angle_gamma   90.00
#
_symmetry.space_group_name_H-M   'P 1'
#
loop_
_entity.id
_entity.type
_entity.pdbx_description
1 polymer ?
#
loop_
_entity_poly.entity_id
_entity_poly.type
_entity_poly.pdbx_seq_one_letter_code
_entity_poly.pdbx_strand_id
1 'polypeptide(L)' 'MSCLSSATSPFGNRGFAYDATGNRISHTLNGVTTSYTTAIGSNLLMSMSGGNARGYQYTAGSG' A
#
# COMPACT_ATOMS: atom_id res chain seq x y z
N MET A 1 15.58 3.26 11.90
CA MET A 1 14.31 2.66 11.41
C MET A 1 14.61 1.80 10.20
N SER A 2 14.49 0.48 10.34
CA SER A 2 14.81 -0.48 9.28
C SER A 2 13.55 -0.78 8.48
N CYS A 3 13.29 -0.04 7.40
CA CYS A 3 12.22 -0.38 6.46
C CYS A 3 12.76 -1.35 5.40
N LEU A 4 12.07 -2.48 5.20
CA LEU A 4 12.42 -3.46 4.17
C LEU A 4 12.10 -2.85 2.79
N SER A 5 13.12 -2.39 2.06
CA SER A 5 12.95 -1.67 0.78
C SER A 5 12.64 -2.58 -0.41
N SER A 6 13.00 -3.86 -0.36
CA SER A 6 12.77 -4.82 -1.45
C SER A 6 12.84 -6.26 -0.98
N ALA A 7 11.99 -7.12 -1.55
CA ALA A 7 12.14 -8.56 -1.46
C ALA A 7 12.06 -9.15 -2.87
N THR A 8 13.16 -9.75 -3.33
CA THR A 8 13.22 -10.42 -4.63
C THR A 8 12.92 -11.90 -4.42
N SER A 9 11.85 -12.41 -5.02
CA SER A 9 11.56 -13.84 -5.05
C SER A 9 11.64 -14.35 -6.49
N PRO A 10 11.92 -15.64 -6.73
CA PRO A 10 11.98 -16.22 -8.08
C PRO A 10 10.65 -16.16 -8.84
N PHE A 11 9.55 -15.77 -8.18
CA PHE A 11 8.21 -15.62 -8.77
C PHE A 11 7.88 -14.16 -9.15
N GLY A 12 8.82 -13.24 -8.96
CA GLY A 12 8.69 -11.85 -9.38
C GLY A 12 9.34 -10.82 -8.46
N ASN A 13 9.75 -9.70 -9.02
CA ASN A 13 10.24 -8.57 -8.23
C ASN A 13 9.08 -7.91 -7.49
N ARG A 14 9.19 -7.82 -6.16
CA ARG A 14 8.25 -7.09 -5.31
C ARG A 14 8.93 -5.86 -4.70
N GLY A 15 8.45 -4.69 -5.09
CA GLY A 15 8.83 -3.41 -4.50
C GLY A 15 7.73 -2.88 -3.60
N PHE A 16 8.09 -2.29 -2.46
CA PHE A 16 7.14 -1.62 -1.57
C PHE A 16 7.68 -0.24 -1.19
N ALA A 17 6.83 0.78 -1.22
CA ALA A 17 7.16 2.10 -0.70
C ALA A 17 6.25 2.44 0.48
N TYR A 18 6.83 3.14 1.46
CA TYR A 18 6.16 3.54 2.68
C TYR A 18 6.33 5.05 2.90
N ASP A 19 5.34 5.70 3.53
CA ASP A 19 5.48 7.06 4.02
C ASP A 19 6.30 7.12 5.32
N ALA A 20 6.55 8.33 5.83
CA ALA A 20 7.29 8.56 7.06
C ALA A 20 6.62 7.98 8.32
N THR A 21 5.32 7.70 8.26
CA THR A 21 4.54 7.10 9.35
C THR A 21 4.48 5.57 9.28
N GLY A 22 5.00 4.99 8.19
CA GLY A 22 5.02 3.54 7.95
C GLY A 22 3.83 3.01 7.17
N ASN A 23 2.97 3.88 6.63
CA ASN A 23 1.89 3.44 5.74
C ASN A 23 2.43 3.07 4.37
N ARG A 24 1.94 1.96 3.82
CA ARG A 24 2.29 1.58 2.44
C ARG A 24 1.62 2.53 1.46
N ILE A 25 2.41 3.19 0.63
CA ILE A 25 1.95 4.10 -0.43
C ILE A 25 2.03 3.47 -1.83
N SER A 26 2.89 2.46 -2.03
CA SER A 26 2.94 1.70 -3.29
C SER A 26 3.40 0.25 -3.12
N HIS A 27 2.98 -0.59 -4.07
CA HIS A 27 3.46 -1.96 -4.26
C HIS A 27 3.63 -2.21 -5.74
N THR A 28 4.80 -2.70 -6.15
CA THR A 28 5.08 -3.10 -7.53
C THR A 28 5.31 -4.60 -7.56
N LEU A 29 4.59 -5.32 -8.43
CA LEU A 29 4.78 -6.75 -8.66
C LEU A 29 4.94 -7.00 -10.16
N ASN A 30 6.09 -7.54 -10.58
CA ASN A 30 6.36 -7.86 -11.99
C ASN A 30 6.10 -6.69 -12.96
N GLY A 31 6.45 -5.47 -12.54
CA GLY A 31 6.24 -4.24 -13.32
C GLY A 31 4.84 -3.61 -13.21
N VAL A 32 3.90 -4.28 -12.54
CA VAL A 32 2.57 -3.73 -12.26
C VAL A 32 2.60 -2.98 -10.94
N THR A 33 2.39 -1.67 -11.00
CA THR A 33 2.34 -0.80 -9.82
C THR A 33 0.91 -0.60 -9.34
N THR A 34 0.74 -0.75 -8.04
CA THR A 34 -0.47 -0.46 -7.30
C THR A 34 -0.17 0.63 -6.28
N SER A 35 -0.90 1.73 -6.34
CA SER A 35 -0.79 2.86 -5.42
C SER A 35 -1.86 2.78 -4.34
N TYR A 36 -1.53 3.21 -3.12
CA TYR A 36 -2.39 3.17 -1.95
C TYR A 36 -2.53 4.57 -1.37
N THR A 37 -3.75 4.94 -1.00
CA THR A 37 -4.04 6.19 -0.28
C THR A 37 -4.55 5.84 1.10
N THR A 38 -3.90 6.31 2.16
CA THR A 38 -4.36 6.13 3.55
C THR A 38 -4.96 7.41 4.11
N ALA A 39 -5.86 7.29 5.09
CA ALA A 39 -6.42 8.45 5.79
C ALA A 39 -5.34 9.11 6.66
N ILE A 40 -5.28 10.44 6.61
CA ILE A 40 -4.25 11.24 7.31
C ILE A 40 -4.23 10.89 8.80
N GLY A 41 -3.04 10.59 9.32
CA GLY A 41 -2.84 10.27 10.73
C GLY A 41 -3.33 8.89 11.16
N SER A 42 -3.65 8.00 10.21
CA SER A 42 -4.11 6.64 10.47
C SER A 42 -3.48 5.63 9.51
N ASN A 43 -3.66 4.33 9.81
CA ASN A 43 -3.25 3.24 8.94
C ASN A 43 -4.40 2.69 8.07
N LEU A 44 -5.49 3.46 7.94
CA LEU A 44 -6.68 3.06 7.21
C LEU A 44 -6.53 3.31 5.71
N LEU A 45 -6.65 2.25 4.91
CA LEU A 45 -6.56 2.31 3.46
C LEU A 45 -7.85 2.85 2.80
N MET A 46 -7.83 4.08 2.29
CA MET A 46 -8.98 4.68 1.61
C MET A 46 -9.14 4.21 0.15
N SER A 47 -8.04 4.11 -0.59
CA SER A 47 -8.12 3.72 -2.00
C SER A 47 -6.88 2.99 -2.49
N MET A 48 -7.08 2.16 -3.49
CA MET A 48 -6.07 1.45 -4.24
C MET A 48 -6.28 1.75 -5.73
N SER A 49 -5.24 2.14 -6.45
CA SER A 49 -5.29 2.39 -7.90
C SER A 49 -4.14 1.72 -8.65
N GLY A 50 -4.29 1.49 -9.95
CA GLY A 50 -3.32 0.75 -10.78
C GLY A 50 -3.75 -0.70 -11.06
N GLY A 51 -2.85 -1.66 -10.91
CA GLY A 51 -3.02 -3.07 -11.34
C GLY A 51 -4.22 -3.83 -10.77
N ASN A 52 -4.84 -3.32 -9.69
CA ASN A 52 -6.12 -3.80 -9.18
C ASN A 52 -6.83 -2.65 -8.45
N ALA A 53 -7.46 -1.74 -9.19
CA ALA A 53 -8.11 -0.58 -8.58
C ALA A 53 -9.30 -0.99 -7.70
N ARG A 54 -9.31 -0.56 -6.43
CA ARG A 54 -10.35 -0.84 -5.42
C ARG A 54 -10.51 0.35 -4.48
N GLY A 55 -11.75 0.75 -4.20
CA GLY A 55 -12.07 1.79 -3.20
C GLY A 55 -12.61 1.16 -1.91
N TYR A 56 -12.20 1.67 -0.76
CA TYR A 56 -12.69 1.23 0.55
C TYR A 56 -13.27 2.44 1.30
N GLN A 57 -14.50 2.30 1.78
CA GLN A 57 -15.12 3.27 2.67
C GLN A 57 -15.18 2.64 4.06
N TYR A 58 -14.43 3.20 5.01
CA TYR A 58 -14.58 2.83 6.42
C TYR A 58 -15.56 3.80 7.06
N THR A 59 -16.77 3.35 7.31
CA THR A 59 -17.63 3.99 8.30
C THR A 59 -17.08 3.63 9.67
N ALA A 60 -16.82 4.64 10.51
CA ALA A 60 -16.60 4.40 11.94
C ALA A 60 -17.84 3.66 12.44
N GLY A 61 -17.66 2.40 12.84
CA GLY A 61 -18.74 1.63 13.45
C GLY A 61 -19.19 2.37 14.71
N SER A 62 -20.40 2.93 14.66
CA SER A 62 -21.08 3.38 15.86
C SER A 62 -21.53 2.15 16.64
N GLY A 63 -20.83 1.79 17.71
CA GLY A 63 -21.24 0.75 18.68
C GLY A 63 -20.21 -0.32 18.91
#